data_AF-A0A382KB31-F1
#
_entry.id   AF-A0A382KB31-F1
#
_cell.length_a   1.000
_cell.length_b   1.000
_cell.length_c   1.000
_cell.angle_alpha   90.00
_cell.angle_beta   90.00
_cell.angle_gamma   90.00
#
_symmetry.space_group_name_H-M   'P 1'
#
loop_
_entity.id
_entity.type
_entity.pdbx_description
1 polymer ?
#
loop_
_entity_poly.entity_id
_entity_poly.type
_entity_poly.pdbx_seq_one_letter_code
_entity_poly.pdbx_strand_id
1 'polypeptide(L)'
;CPDAKKPGDASDATETSATSYLPNGVVMDMSMDRVLNPSEVAIIQETVRLVSYTALRPSYGPSFGGCGKGLYTYWHHSRGPKSDWYASVHFRGGNLVMSDGHAEYRKASALRAKHFGLTDGPSGKAEDTQSAPDNACYKPAFGY
;
A
#
# COMPACT_ATOMS: atom_id res chain seq x y z
N CYS A 1 -8.34 -13.89 -0.60
CA CYS A 1 -9.35 -14.00 -1.68
C CYS A 1 -8.90 -14.97 -2.77
N PRO A 2 -9.28 -16.26 -2.69
CA PRO A 2 -8.87 -17.29 -3.65
C PRO A 2 -9.31 -17.00 -5.10
N ASP A 3 -10.41 -16.25 -5.28
CA ASP A 3 -11.03 -16.01 -6.60
C ASP A 3 -10.62 -14.68 -7.27
N ALA A 4 -9.68 -13.92 -6.70
CA ALA A 4 -9.23 -12.66 -7.28
C ALA A 4 -8.43 -12.91 -8.57
N LYS A 5 -8.89 -12.45 -9.75
CA LYS A 5 -8.21 -12.67 -11.03
C LYS A 5 -7.86 -11.36 -11.75
N LYS A 6 -6.72 -11.34 -12.42
CA LYS A 6 -6.24 -10.23 -13.25
C LYS A 6 -6.50 -10.52 -14.74
N PRO A 7 -6.77 -9.51 -15.58
CA PRO A 7 -6.59 -9.61 -17.04
C PRO A 7 -5.09 -9.59 -17.39
N GLY A 8 -4.65 -10.56 -18.20
CA GLY A 8 -3.25 -10.92 -18.36
C GLY A 8 -2.33 -9.83 -18.92
N ASP A 9 -1.24 -9.56 -18.19
CA ASP A 9 -0.14 -8.66 -18.57
C ASP A 9 1.24 -9.20 -18.12
N ALA A 10 1.38 -10.53 -18.06
CA ALA A 10 2.58 -11.27 -17.63
C ALA A 10 2.92 -11.20 -16.12
N SER A 11 2.07 -10.58 -15.30
CA SER A 11 2.19 -10.61 -13.83
C SER A 11 1.17 -11.55 -13.16
N ASP A 12 0.61 -12.48 -13.94
CA ASP A 12 -0.46 -13.37 -13.50
C ASP A 12 0.05 -14.33 -12.43
N ALA A 13 -0.77 -14.52 -11.41
CA ALA A 13 -0.51 -15.51 -10.37
C ALA A 13 -0.36 -16.91 -10.98
N THR A 14 0.62 -17.67 -10.50
CA THR A 14 0.77 -19.09 -10.82
C THR A 14 0.14 -19.92 -9.70
N GLU A 15 -0.09 -21.21 -9.94
CA GLU A 15 -0.60 -22.12 -8.91
C GLU A 15 0.24 -22.09 -7.62
N THR A 16 1.55 -21.88 -7.74
CA THR A 16 2.50 -21.85 -6.62
C THR A 16 2.89 -20.44 -6.18
N SER A 17 2.43 -19.40 -6.87
CA SER A 17 2.73 -18.00 -6.56
C SER A 17 1.48 -17.15 -6.81
N ALA A 18 0.60 -17.16 -5.82
CA ALA A 18 -0.67 -16.43 -5.84
C ALA A 18 -0.86 -15.74 -4.49
N THR A 19 -0.58 -14.45 -4.41
CA THR A 19 -0.88 -13.64 -3.23
C THR A 19 -1.77 -12.45 -3.57
N SER A 20 -2.72 -12.16 -2.66
CA SER A 20 -3.53 -10.94 -2.68
C SER A 20 -3.05 -9.92 -1.64
N TYR A 21 -1.81 -10.05 -1.16
CA TYR A 21 -1.22 -9.20 -0.13
C TYR A 21 -0.01 -8.45 -0.68
N LEU A 22 0.04 -7.15 -0.36
CA LEU A 22 1.05 -6.21 -0.78
C LEU A 22 1.79 -5.69 0.45
N PRO A 23 3.07 -6.04 0.62
CA PRO A 23 3.85 -5.52 1.73
C PRO A 23 4.18 -4.03 1.57
N ASN A 24 4.40 -3.33 2.67
CA ASN A 24 4.70 -1.90 2.68
C ASN A 24 6.20 -1.64 2.47
N GLY A 25 6.57 -1.02 1.35
CA GLY A 25 7.97 -0.71 1.04
C GLY A 25 8.59 0.39 1.91
N VAL A 26 7.81 1.16 2.66
CA VAL A 26 8.33 2.11 3.65
C VAL A 26 8.90 1.38 4.85
N VAL A 27 8.22 0.32 5.30
CA VAL A 27 8.58 -0.40 6.54
C VAL A 27 9.51 -1.58 6.27
N MET A 28 9.34 -2.26 5.12
CA MET A 28 10.10 -3.47 4.78
C MET A 28 11.61 -3.28 4.61
N ASP A 29 12.07 -2.04 4.44
CA ASP A 29 13.50 -1.71 4.31
C ASP A 29 14.10 -1.14 5.62
N MET A 30 13.42 -1.35 6.76
CA MET A 30 13.79 -0.73 8.02
C MET A 30 13.76 -1.69 9.19
N SER A 31 14.52 -1.32 10.23
CA SER A 31 14.37 -1.91 11.56
C SER A 31 13.09 -1.41 12.24
N MET A 32 12.38 -2.32 12.91
CA MET A 32 11.08 -2.06 13.52
C MET A 32 11.13 -1.12 14.72
N ASP A 33 12.29 -0.97 15.38
CA ASP A 33 12.52 0.00 16.46
C ASP A 33 12.36 1.46 16.00
N ARG A 34 12.46 1.72 14.68
CA ARG A 34 12.26 3.05 14.10
C ARG A 34 10.79 3.41 13.86
N VAL A 35 9.87 2.44 13.93
CA VAL A 35 8.45 2.67 13.72
C VAL A 35 7.80 3.08 15.03
N LEU A 36 7.70 4.39 15.29
CA LEU A 36 7.28 4.94 16.59
C LEU A 36 5.84 4.60 17.00
N ASN A 37 4.95 4.27 16.06
CA ASN A 37 3.55 3.87 16.29
C ASN A 37 3.20 2.62 15.48
N PRO A 38 3.76 1.44 15.84
CA PRO A 38 3.67 0.25 15.00
C PRO A 38 2.23 -0.31 14.91
N SER A 39 1.37 0.03 15.86
CA SER A 39 -0.06 -0.33 15.82
C SER A 39 -0.87 0.47 14.80
N GLU A 40 -0.36 1.59 14.28
CA GLU A 40 -1.09 2.48 13.35
C GLU A 40 -0.57 2.42 11.91
N VAL A 41 0.54 1.71 11.70
CA VAL A 41 1.24 1.61 10.41
C VAL A 41 1.05 0.22 9.84
N ALA A 42 0.39 0.11 8.69
CA ALA A 42 0.21 -1.14 8.00
C ALA A 42 1.53 -1.61 7.36
N ILE A 43 1.96 -2.83 7.68
CA ILE A 43 3.08 -3.51 7.02
C ILE A 43 2.62 -4.35 5.82
N ILE A 44 1.35 -4.78 5.79
CA ILE A 44 0.76 -5.51 4.66
C ILE A 44 -0.68 -5.03 4.44
N GLN A 45 -1.08 -4.86 3.18
CA GLN A 45 -2.46 -4.58 2.79
C GLN A 45 -2.96 -5.52 1.71
N GLU A 46 -4.27 -5.76 1.67
CA GLU A 46 -4.91 -6.57 0.63
C GLU A 46 -5.03 -5.83 -0.70
N THR A 47 -5.12 -6.61 -1.78
CA THR A 47 -5.46 -6.14 -3.12
C THR A 47 -6.53 -7.02 -3.75
N VAL A 48 -7.32 -6.44 -4.65
CA VAL A 48 -8.29 -7.19 -5.46
C VAL A 48 -7.62 -8.05 -6.55
N ARG A 49 -6.28 -7.98 -6.71
CA ARG A 49 -5.49 -8.78 -7.67
C ARG A 49 -4.75 -9.91 -6.97
N LEU A 50 -4.74 -11.10 -7.58
CA LEU A 50 -3.64 -12.03 -7.32
C LEU A 50 -2.42 -11.62 -8.15
N VAL A 51 -1.25 -11.63 -7.51
CA VAL A 51 0.04 -11.33 -8.15
C VAL A 51 0.99 -12.52 -7.96
N SER A 52 1.84 -12.78 -8.96
CA SER A 52 2.91 -13.80 -8.91
C SER A 52 4.24 -13.30 -8.35
N TYR A 53 4.29 -12.03 -7.94
CA TYR A 53 5.48 -11.39 -7.41
C TYR A 53 5.13 -10.50 -6.22
N THR A 54 6.10 -10.25 -5.34
CA THR A 54 5.93 -9.40 -4.17
C THR A 54 5.99 -7.92 -4.57
N ALA A 55 4.84 -7.32 -4.85
CA ALA A 55 4.73 -5.88 -5.11
C ALA A 55 4.67 -5.09 -3.79
N LEU A 56 5.68 -4.25 -3.55
CA LEU A 56 5.71 -3.39 -2.36
C LEU A 56 4.83 -2.13 -2.57
N ARG A 57 3.84 -1.89 -1.71
CA ARG A 57 2.95 -0.70 -1.72
C ARG A 57 2.77 -0.15 -0.30
N PRO A 58 3.06 1.14 -0.02
CA PRO A 58 3.71 2.12 -0.89
C PRO A 58 5.04 1.64 -1.48
N SER A 59 5.35 2.12 -2.69
CA SER A 59 6.56 1.79 -3.43
C SER A 59 7.61 2.88 -3.36
N TYR A 60 8.87 2.48 -3.41
CA TYR A 60 9.98 3.41 -3.57
C TYR A 60 9.89 4.12 -4.94
N GLY A 61 9.82 5.44 -4.90
CA GLY A 61 9.54 6.32 -6.03
C GLY A 61 10.39 6.10 -7.27
N PRO A 62 11.73 6.06 -7.14
CA PRO A 62 12.63 5.85 -8.28
C PRO A 62 12.42 4.54 -9.03
N SER A 63 11.90 3.49 -8.37
CA SER A 63 11.61 2.20 -9.02
C SER A 63 10.42 2.26 -9.98
N PHE A 64 9.62 3.33 -9.93
CA PHE A 64 8.41 3.51 -10.75
C PHE A 64 8.43 4.81 -11.56
N GLY A 65 9.58 5.50 -11.67
CA GLY A 65 9.78 6.66 -12.55
C GLY A 65 9.02 7.94 -12.20
N GLY A 66 8.22 7.95 -11.13
CA GLY A 66 7.33 9.06 -10.78
C GLY A 66 7.84 10.01 -9.69
N CYS A 67 8.61 9.50 -8.71
CA CYS A 67 9.06 10.29 -7.57
C CYS A 67 10.58 10.22 -7.39
N GLY A 68 11.18 11.31 -6.92
CA GLY A 68 12.62 11.41 -6.65
C GLY A 68 13.13 10.49 -5.53
N LYS A 69 14.45 10.46 -5.33
CA LYS A 69 15.11 9.65 -4.30
C LYS A 69 14.53 9.92 -2.90
N GLY A 70 14.33 8.87 -2.11
CA GLY A 70 13.79 8.97 -0.75
C GLY A 70 12.29 9.28 -0.66
N LEU A 71 11.57 9.23 -1.79
CA LEU A 71 10.13 9.43 -1.84
C LEU A 71 9.40 8.13 -2.16
N TYR A 72 8.14 8.09 -1.77
CA TYR A 72 7.25 6.94 -1.92
C TYR A 72 5.96 7.33 -2.63
N THR A 73 5.33 6.34 -3.26
CA THR A 73 4.09 6.52 -4.04
C THR A 73 3.27 5.23 -4.10
N TYR A 74 2.10 5.24 -4.76
CA TYR A 74 1.22 4.08 -4.93
C TYR A 74 0.84 3.38 -3.61
N TRP A 75 0.56 4.14 -2.54
CA TRP A 75 -0.03 3.57 -1.33
C TRP A 75 -1.46 3.07 -1.59
N HIS A 76 -2.12 3.66 -2.59
CA HIS A 76 -3.39 3.23 -3.18
C HIS A 76 -3.26 3.19 -4.71
N HIS A 77 -4.29 2.70 -5.40
CA HIS A 77 -4.35 2.70 -6.86
C HIS A 77 -5.80 2.74 -7.28
N SER A 78 -6.20 3.78 -8.01
CA SER A 78 -7.60 3.99 -8.35
C SER A 78 -8.04 3.03 -9.45
N ARG A 79 -9.18 2.34 -9.24
CA ARG A 79 -9.90 1.58 -10.27
C ARG A 79 -10.97 2.42 -10.96
N GLY A 80 -11.36 3.53 -10.34
CA GLY A 80 -12.44 4.40 -10.78
C GLY A 80 -12.93 5.26 -9.62
N PRO A 81 -13.98 6.07 -9.86
CA PRO A 81 -14.51 6.96 -8.83
C PRO A 81 -14.89 6.19 -7.55
N LYS A 82 -14.24 6.51 -6.43
CA LYS A 82 -14.48 5.90 -5.10
C LYS A 82 -14.22 4.39 -5.02
N SER A 83 -13.36 3.86 -5.90
CA SER A 83 -12.98 2.45 -5.93
C SER A 83 -11.48 2.33 -6.12
N ASP A 84 -10.82 1.62 -5.22
CA ASP A 84 -9.40 1.33 -5.28
C ASP A 84 -9.15 -0.15 -5.48
N TRP A 85 -7.96 -0.47 -5.97
CA TRP A 85 -7.48 -1.84 -6.04
C TRP A 85 -7.02 -2.37 -4.68
N TYR A 86 -6.60 -1.50 -3.76
CA TYR A 86 -6.03 -1.90 -2.48
C TYR A 86 -7.00 -1.63 -1.32
N ALA A 87 -7.01 -2.56 -0.36
CA ALA A 87 -7.81 -2.51 0.86
C ALA A 87 -9.29 -2.16 0.65
N SER A 88 -9.90 -2.68 -0.42
CA SER A 88 -11.28 -2.38 -0.84
C SER A 88 -12.15 -3.61 -1.09
N VAL A 89 -11.57 -4.81 -0.99
CA VAL A 89 -12.16 -6.09 -1.40
C VAL A 89 -13.39 -6.46 -0.57
N HIS A 90 -13.34 -6.25 0.75
CA HIS A 90 -14.33 -6.72 1.70
C HIS A 90 -15.22 -5.57 2.17
N PHE A 91 -16.47 -5.52 1.70
CA PHE A 91 -17.44 -4.48 2.06
C PHE A 91 -16.89 -3.04 1.88
N ARG A 92 -16.12 -2.79 0.82
CA ARG A 92 -15.38 -1.53 0.58
C ARG A 92 -14.32 -1.20 1.64
N GLY A 93 -13.67 -2.23 2.14
CA GLY A 93 -12.54 -2.17 3.06
C GLY A 93 -11.63 -3.38 2.85
N GLY A 94 -10.60 -3.50 3.66
CA GLY A 94 -9.68 -4.64 3.60
C GLY A 94 -9.00 -4.87 4.93
N ASN A 95 -8.40 -6.04 5.05
CA ASN A 95 -7.56 -6.37 6.19
C ASN A 95 -6.19 -5.74 6.00
N LEU A 96 -5.69 -5.15 7.08
CA LEU A 96 -4.34 -4.65 7.22
C LEU A 96 -3.64 -5.48 8.28
N VAL A 97 -2.39 -5.88 8.01
CA VAL A 97 -1.48 -6.33 9.06
C VAL A 97 -0.67 -5.12 9.47
N MET A 98 -0.65 -4.84 10.76
CA MET A 98 0.04 -3.70 11.34
C MET A 98 1.48 -4.08 11.69
N SER A 99 2.32 -3.06 11.83
CA SER A 99 3.75 -3.18 12.08
C SER A 99 4.09 -3.87 13.40
N ASP A 100 3.19 -3.89 14.38
CA ASP A 100 3.33 -4.66 15.63
C ASP A 100 2.86 -6.13 15.51
N GLY A 101 2.37 -6.53 14.34
CA GLY A 101 1.92 -7.89 14.04
C GLY A 101 0.41 -8.15 14.24
N HIS A 102 -0.37 -7.21 14.79
CA HIS A 102 -1.82 -7.41 14.83
C HIS A 102 -2.46 -7.18 13.44
N ALA A 103 -3.71 -7.61 13.29
CA ALA A 103 -4.48 -7.37 12.07
C ALA A 103 -5.78 -6.65 12.40
N GLU A 104 -6.18 -5.74 11.54
CA GLU A 104 -7.47 -5.04 11.65
C GLU A 104 -8.14 -4.88 10.29
N TYR A 105 -9.47 -4.82 10.32
CA TYR A 105 -10.26 -4.44 9.16
C TYR A 105 -10.50 -2.94 9.17
N ARG A 106 -10.25 -2.27 8.03
CA ARG A 106 -10.54 -0.84 7.89
C ARG A 106 -11.29 -0.57 6.59
N LYS A 107 -12.27 0.34 6.66
CA LYS A 107 -12.95 0.87 5.46
C LYS A 107 -11.97 1.67 4.62
N ALA A 108 -12.02 1.50 3.30
CA ALA A 108 -11.13 2.21 2.38
C ALA A 108 -11.24 3.74 2.54
N SER A 109 -12.46 4.24 2.78
CA SER A 109 -12.72 5.67 3.05
C SER A 109 -12.10 6.21 4.35
N ALA A 110 -11.75 5.33 5.29
CA ALA A 110 -11.06 5.69 6.53
C ALA A 110 -9.53 5.63 6.38
N LEU A 111 -9.01 5.09 5.27
CA LEU A 111 -7.58 5.06 5.02
C LEU A 111 -7.05 6.45 4.67
N ARG A 112 -5.79 6.64 5.06
CA ARG A 112 -5.01 7.87 4.88
C ARG A 112 -3.60 7.44 4.56
N ALA A 113 -2.87 8.25 3.80
CA ALA A 113 -1.47 7.97 3.47
C ALA A 113 -0.63 7.67 4.73
N LYS A 114 -0.86 8.38 5.84
CA LYS A 114 -0.17 8.18 7.12
C LYS A 114 -0.28 6.77 7.71
N HIS A 115 -1.38 6.05 7.43
CA HIS A 115 -1.54 4.66 7.90
C HIS A 115 -0.58 3.69 7.21
N PHE A 116 0.16 4.16 6.20
CA PHE A 116 1.23 3.42 5.53
C PHE A 116 2.62 4.00 5.83
N GLY A 117 2.74 4.83 6.87
CA GLY A 117 4.01 5.45 7.23
C GLY A 117 4.43 6.58 6.30
N LEU A 118 3.47 7.24 5.63
CA LEU A 118 3.74 8.37 4.74
C LEU A 118 3.43 9.71 5.41
N THR A 119 4.25 10.71 5.12
CA THR A 119 4.05 12.11 5.53
C THR A 119 4.05 13.03 4.31
N ASP A 120 3.85 14.33 4.56
CA ASP A 120 3.83 15.38 3.55
C ASP A 120 5.09 15.32 2.65
N GLY A 121 4.84 15.15 1.36
CA GLY A 121 5.86 15.15 0.32
C GLY A 121 5.63 16.27 -0.71
N PRO A 122 6.32 16.20 -1.87
CA PRO A 122 6.20 17.22 -2.91
C PRO A 122 4.80 17.37 -3.50
N SER A 123 4.01 16.29 -3.56
CA SER A 123 2.66 16.31 -4.12
C SER A 123 1.61 15.57 -3.29
N GLY A 124 2.02 14.69 -2.37
CA GLY A 124 1.12 14.00 -1.45
C GLY A 124 1.12 14.60 -0.04
N LYS A 125 0.01 14.43 0.68
CA LYS A 125 -0.22 14.85 2.07
C LYS A 125 -0.48 13.65 2.98
N ALA A 126 -0.04 13.73 4.24
CA ALA A 126 -0.23 12.64 5.20
C ALA A 126 -1.71 12.22 5.38
N GLU A 127 -2.62 13.20 5.24
CA GLU A 127 -4.08 13.02 5.34
C GLU A 127 -4.75 12.74 3.99
N ASP A 128 -3.99 12.49 2.92
CA ASP A 128 -4.58 12.15 1.64
C ASP A 128 -5.40 10.88 1.75
N THR A 129 -6.60 10.95 1.18
CA THR A 129 -7.45 9.79 0.96
C THR A 129 -7.21 9.25 -0.45
N GLN A 130 -7.94 8.20 -0.79
CA GLN A 130 -7.98 7.61 -2.13
C GLN A 130 -8.46 8.55 -3.25
N SER A 131 -8.91 9.77 -2.92
CA SER A 131 -9.19 10.82 -3.90
C SER A 131 -7.94 11.52 -4.46
N ALA A 132 -6.79 11.38 -3.79
CA ALA A 132 -5.53 11.93 -4.27
C ALA A 132 -5.05 11.16 -5.53
N PRO A 133 -4.16 11.75 -6.35
CA PRO A 133 -3.47 11.00 -7.39
C PRO A 133 -2.71 9.82 -6.78
N ASP A 134 -2.88 8.62 -7.35
CA ASP A 134 -2.23 7.41 -6.86
C ASP A 134 -0.70 7.44 -7.03
N ASN A 135 -0.22 8.24 -7.98
CA ASN A 135 1.17 8.55 -8.23
C ASN A 135 1.69 9.78 -7.46
N ALA A 136 0.93 10.31 -6.48
CA ALA A 136 1.42 11.38 -5.62
C ALA A 136 2.69 10.94 -4.85
N CYS A 137 3.56 11.89 -4.56
CA CYS A 137 4.87 11.68 -3.97
C CYS A 137 4.87 12.12 -2.52
N TYR A 138 5.21 11.18 -1.64
CA TYR A 138 5.20 11.32 -0.19
C TYR A 138 6.60 11.12 0.36
N LYS A 139 6.88 11.68 1.53
CA LYS A 139 8.07 11.31 2.31
C LYS A 139 7.72 10.15 3.24
N PRO A 140 8.67 9.29 3.63
CA PRO A 140 8.45 8.38 4.74
C PRO A 140 8.36 9.17 6.05
N ALA A 141 7.54 8.69 6.99
CA ALA A 141 7.43 9.26 8.34
C ALA A 141 8.65 8.92 9.23
N PHE A 142 9.47 7.97 8.79
CA PHE A 142 10.63 7.46 9.52
C PHE A 142 11.91 7.88 8.80
N GLY A 143 12.95 8.21 9.57
CA GLY A 143 14.27 8.55 9.02
C GLY A 143 15.06 7.31 8.63
N TYR A 144 15.91 7.46 7.60
CA TYR A 144 16.98 6.51 7.26
C TYR A 144 18.26 6.83 8.00
#